data_AF-A0A7K9ZAW5-F1
#
_entry.id   AF-A0A7K9ZAW5-F1
#
_cell.length_a   1.000
_cell.length_b   1.000
_cell.length_c   1.000
_cell.angle_alpha   90.00
_cell.angle_beta   90.00
_cell.angle_gamma   90.00
#
_symmetry.space_group_name_H-M   'P 1'
#
loop_
_entity.id
_entity.type
_entity.pdbx_description
1 polymer ?
#
loop_
_entity_poly.entity_id
_entity_poly.type
_entity_poly.pdbx_seq_one_letter_code
_entity_poly.pdbx_strand_id
1 'polypeptide(L)'
;MGGKEPEMGKRDPKPGFFGPGFGGFWTQSWGFWPQNGGISQQASDSDSDSEGGEGRLRPPSDPVLAQARQVRAGLRALELRLAALEQQQELVLGSPLPPPELQRDLQQLRDEIQELTREIRGGLRGLEPAKEDEENPNSIGARLRRTQHGVLAQQFWGVTGRLQAAQAQYRQRSLDRIRRQLHI
;
A
#
# COMPACT_ATOMS: atom_id res chain seq x y z
N MET A 1 -34.83 56.00 22.60
CA MET A 1 -33.81 55.08 23.14
C MET A 1 -34.22 53.67 22.79
N GLY A 2 -33.66 53.14 21.70
CA GLY A 2 -33.99 51.81 21.19
C GLY A 2 -32.88 51.36 20.24
N GLY A 3 -32.42 50.13 20.43
CA GLY A 3 -31.28 49.53 19.72
C GLY A 3 -30.57 48.59 20.69
N LYS A 4 -31.19 47.46 21.04
CA LYS A 4 -31.03 46.13 20.42
C LYS A 4 -29.58 45.66 20.40
N GLU A 5 -29.36 44.62 21.19
CA GLU A 5 -28.15 43.81 21.37
C GLU A 5 -27.58 43.32 20.03
N PRO A 6 -26.24 43.25 19.89
CA PRO A 6 -25.63 42.35 18.93
C PRO A 6 -25.36 40.99 19.59
N GLU A 7 -26.08 39.98 19.11
CA GLU A 7 -25.85 38.56 19.38
C GLU A 7 -24.38 38.17 19.17
N MET A 8 -23.80 37.51 20.18
CA MET A 8 -22.52 36.80 20.03
C MET A 8 -22.74 35.56 19.18
N GLY A 9 -22.32 35.67 17.91
CA GLY A 9 -22.25 34.58 16.95
C GLY A 9 -21.55 33.36 17.52
N LYS A 10 -22.26 32.23 17.47
CA LYS A 10 -21.74 30.89 17.76
C LYS A 10 -20.53 30.64 16.87
N ARG A 11 -19.38 30.39 17.48
CA ARG A 11 -18.18 29.93 16.76
C ARG A 11 -18.44 28.52 16.26
N ASP A 12 -18.67 28.39 14.96
CA ASP A 12 -18.68 27.09 14.29
C ASP A 12 -17.31 26.40 14.50
N PRO A 13 -17.28 25.12 14.88
CA PRO A 13 -16.05 24.35 14.87
C PRO A 13 -15.59 24.14 13.42
N LYS A 14 -14.32 24.47 13.13
CA LYS A 14 -13.67 24.20 11.85
C LYS A 14 -13.92 22.74 11.43
N PRO A 15 -14.23 22.46 10.15
CA PRO A 15 -14.30 21.08 9.70
C PRO A 15 -12.91 20.45 9.85
N GLY A 16 -12.82 19.49 10.77
CA GLY A 16 -11.70 18.58 10.81
C GLY A 16 -11.53 17.97 9.43
N PHE A 17 -10.33 18.10 8.88
CA PHE A 17 -9.92 17.44 7.64
C PHE A 17 -9.82 15.93 7.94
N PHE A 18 -10.96 15.28 8.14
CA PHE A 18 -11.09 13.84 8.09
C PHE A 18 -10.95 13.48 6.61
N GLY A 19 -9.72 13.17 6.20
CA GLY A 19 -9.47 12.52 4.93
C GLY A 19 -10.35 11.26 4.82
N PRO A 20 -10.82 10.90 3.61
CA PRO A 20 -11.65 9.72 3.42
C PRO A 20 -10.91 8.50 3.98
N GLY A 21 -11.57 7.81 4.91
CA GLY A 21 -11.03 6.63 5.57
C GLY A 21 -10.52 5.62 4.56
N PHE A 22 -9.26 5.24 4.71
CA PHE A 22 -8.51 4.28 3.89
C PHE A 22 -9.09 2.84 3.84
N GLY A 23 -10.29 2.60 4.39
CA GLY A 23 -10.91 1.28 4.53
C GLY A 23 -12.10 0.96 3.61
N GLY A 24 -12.63 1.94 2.85
CA GLY A 24 -13.89 1.74 2.10
C GLY A 24 -13.71 1.22 0.67
N PHE A 25 -12.66 1.62 -0.04
CA PHE A 25 -12.55 1.33 -1.49
C PHE A 25 -12.03 -0.08 -1.80
N TRP A 26 -11.23 -0.64 -0.90
CA TRP A 26 -10.70 -2.00 -1.03
C TRP A 26 -11.77 -3.08 -0.87
N THR A 27 -12.81 -2.82 -0.07
CA THR A 27 -13.88 -3.79 0.22
C THR A 27 -14.86 -3.95 -0.93
N GLN A 28 -15.12 -2.91 -1.73
CA GLN A 28 -16.01 -3.01 -2.89
C GLN A 28 -15.35 -3.60 -4.14
N SER A 29 -14.05 -3.40 -4.34
CA SER A 29 -13.40 -3.82 -5.58
C SER A 29 -13.13 -5.33 -5.59
N TRP A 30 -12.64 -5.94 -4.50
CA TRP A 30 -12.12 -7.32 -4.55
C TRP A 30 -12.93 -8.39 -3.81
N GLY A 31 -14.10 -8.05 -3.25
CA GLY A 31 -15.06 -9.05 -2.74
C GLY A 31 -14.58 -10.00 -1.63
N PHE A 32 -13.42 -9.79 -1.00
CA PHE A 32 -12.92 -10.69 0.05
C PHE A 32 -11.82 -10.04 0.91
N TRP A 33 -12.17 -9.50 2.09
CA TRP A 33 -11.31 -9.62 3.29
C TRP A 33 -12.01 -9.16 4.58
N PRO A 34 -12.19 -10.05 5.58
CA PRO A 34 -12.45 -9.68 6.96
C PRO A 34 -11.15 -9.28 7.67
N GLN A 35 -11.23 -8.24 8.48
CA GLN A 35 -10.17 -7.77 9.37
C GLN A 35 -10.02 -8.76 10.54
N ASN A 36 -9.10 -9.72 10.48
CA ASN A 36 -8.56 -10.35 11.69
C ASN A 36 -7.32 -11.24 11.46
N GLY A 37 -6.35 -11.11 12.36
CA GLY A 37 -5.12 -11.90 12.41
C GLY A 37 -4.04 -11.15 13.17
N GLY A 38 -4.19 -11.04 14.49
CA GLY A 38 -3.24 -10.36 15.38
C GLY A 38 -1.84 -10.95 15.27
N ILE A 39 -0.84 -10.08 15.26
CA ILE A 39 0.56 -10.47 15.41
C ILE A 39 0.94 -10.13 16.85
N SER A 40 1.02 -11.16 17.69
CA SER A 40 1.70 -11.12 18.97
C SER A 40 3.19 -10.88 18.73
N GLN A 41 3.71 -9.78 19.26
CA GLN A 41 5.14 -9.58 19.40
C GLN A 41 5.65 -10.54 20.47
N GLN A 42 6.52 -11.45 20.07
CA GLN A 42 7.33 -12.25 20.99
C GLN A 42 8.63 -11.47 21.24
N ALA A 43 8.85 -11.08 22.49
CA ALA A 43 10.13 -10.57 22.94
C ALA A 43 11.17 -11.70 22.85
N SER A 44 12.34 -11.39 22.34
CA SER A 44 13.52 -12.25 22.39
C SER A 44 14.68 -11.37 22.79
N ASP A 45 14.95 -11.34 24.08
CA ASP A 45 16.20 -10.84 24.64
C ASP A 45 17.27 -11.88 24.32
N SER A 46 18.37 -11.46 23.69
CA SER A 46 19.57 -12.28 23.54
C SER A 46 20.77 -11.35 23.49
N ASP A 47 21.38 -11.18 24.66
CA ASP A 47 22.73 -10.64 24.83
C ASP A 47 23.76 -11.62 24.26
N SER A 48 24.70 -11.11 23.47
CA SER A 48 26.04 -11.71 23.29
C SER A 48 26.99 -10.68 22.71
N ASP A 49 27.91 -10.21 23.56
CA ASP A 49 29.13 -9.49 23.20
C ASP A 49 30.14 -10.43 22.54
N SER A 50 30.79 -10.01 21.43
CA SER A 50 32.27 -9.93 21.36
C SER A 50 32.79 -9.37 20.03
N GLU A 51 33.93 -8.70 20.16
CA GLU A 51 34.67 -7.87 19.22
C GLU A 51 35.40 -8.62 18.08
N GLY A 52 35.84 -7.89 17.05
CA GLY A 52 36.90 -8.34 16.14
C GLY A 52 36.84 -7.66 14.77
N GLY A 53 37.78 -6.77 14.49
CA GLY A 53 37.71 -5.83 13.37
C GLY A 53 38.11 -6.38 12.00
N GLU A 54 37.70 -5.64 10.96
CA GLU A 54 38.47 -5.55 9.71
C GLU A 54 38.04 -4.30 8.92
N GLY A 55 39.04 -3.51 8.52
CA GLY A 55 38.88 -2.31 7.72
C GLY A 55 38.34 -2.63 6.33
N ARG A 56 37.04 -2.47 6.15
CA ARG A 56 36.43 -2.17 4.85
C ARG A 56 35.43 -1.07 5.12
N LEU A 57 35.59 0.09 4.48
CA LEU A 57 34.63 1.19 4.49
C LEU A 57 33.30 0.72 3.86
N ARG A 58 32.57 -0.14 4.57
CA ARG A 58 31.14 -0.33 4.38
C ARG A 58 30.53 0.79 5.20
N PRO A 59 29.87 1.78 4.58
CA PRO A 59 29.14 2.77 5.36
C PRO A 59 28.18 1.97 6.27
N PRO A 60 28.07 2.29 7.58
CA PRO A 60 27.15 1.62 8.46
C PRO A 60 25.81 1.62 7.75
N SER A 61 25.30 0.44 7.42
CA SER A 61 24.09 0.30 6.64
C SER A 61 22.99 0.92 7.46
N ASP A 62 22.65 2.17 7.14
CA ASP A 62 21.60 2.90 7.83
C ASP A 62 20.32 2.05 7.71
N PRO A 63 19.73 1.60 8.82
CA PRO A 63 18.56 0.73 8.80
C PRO A 63 17.42 1.33 7.97
N VAL A 64 17.32 2.67 7.92
CA VAL A 64 16.36 3.41 7.09
C VAL A 64 16.63 3.19 5.61
N LEU A 65 17.91 3.23 5.18
CA LEU A 65 18.28 3.00 3.79
C LEU A 65 18.10 1.53 3.39
N ALA A 66 18.35 0.59 4.30
CA ALA A 66 18.11 -0.84 4.05
C ALA A 66 16.62 -1.11 3.84
N GLN A 67 15.76 -0.59 4.72
CA GLN A 67 14.30 -0.73 4.61
C GLN A 67 13.75 -0.02 3.36
N ALA A 68 14.25 1.17 3.03
CA ALA A 68 13.88 1.86 1.79
C ALA A 68 14.23 1.04 0.53
N ARG A 69 15.36 0.32 0.52
CA ARG A 69 15.72 -0.58 -0.60
C ARG A 69 14.77 -1.77 -0.69
N GLN A 70 14.39 -2.38 0.43
CA GLN A 70 13.41 -3.47 0.47
C GLN A 70 12.06 -3.02 -0.10
N VAL A 71 11.54 -1.87 0.34
CA VAL A 71 10.29 -1.30 -0.19
C VAL A 71 10.37 -1.04 -1.69
N ARG A 72 11.49 -0.48 -2.18
CA ARG A 72 11.72 -0.28 -3.62
C ARG A 72 11.72 -1.58 -4.41
N ALA A 73 12.32 -2.64 -3.87
CA ALA A 73 12.32 -3.95 -4.50
C ALA A 73 10.90 -4.54 -4.55
N GLY A 74 10.14 -4.44 -3.45
CA GLY A 74 8.74 -4.83 -3.40
C GLY A 74 7.88 -4.08 -4.42
N LEU A 75 8.07 -2.76 -4.57
CA LEU A 75 7.35 -1.95 -5.57
C LEU A 75 7.61 -2.43 -7.01
N ARG A 76 8.87 -2.72 -7.36
CA ARG A 76 9.21 -3.27 -8.68
C ARG A 76 8.56 -4.63 -8.91
N ALA A 77 8.58 -5.49 -7.89
CA ALA A 77 7.92 -6.79 -7.96
C ALA A 77 6.39 -6.63 -8.16
N LEU A 78 5.76 -5.70 -7.44
CA LEU A 78 4.33 -5.41 -7.56
C LEU A 78 3.97 -4.92 -8.97
N GLU A 79 4.80 -4.05 -9.57
CA GLU A 79 4.63 -3.61 -10.96
C GLU A 79 4.74 -4.77 -11.95
N LEU A 80 5.68 -5.69 -11.76
CA LEU A 80 5.81 -6.87 -12.60
C LEU A 80 4.58 -7.79 -12.47
N ARG A 81 4.08 -8.01 -11.25
CA ARG A 81 2.86 -8.81 -11.03
C ARG A 81 1.61 -8.14 -11.61
N LEU A 82 1.52 -6.81 -11.57
CA LEU A 82 0.46 -6.07 -12.26
C LEU A 82 0.46 -6.36 -13.77
N ALA A 83 1.62 -6.27 -14.42
CA ALA A 83 1.71 -6.54 -15.86
C ALA A 83 1.34 -8.00 -16.20
N ALA A 84 1.79 -8.96 -15.39
CA ALA A 84 1.42 -10.36 -15.56
C ALA A 84 -0.09 -10.59 -15.35
N LEU A 85 -0.70 -9.90 -14.38
CA LEU A 85 -2.15 -9.95 -14.13
C LEU A 85 -2.93 -9.43 -15.35
N GLU A 86 -2.52 -8.31 -15.96
CA GLU A 86 -3.15 -7.76 -17.16
C GLU A 86 -3.08 -8.73 -18.34
N GLN A 87 -1.91 -9.33 -18.59
CA GLN A 87 -1.76 -10.35 -19.63
C GLN A 87 -2.67 -11.56 -19.40
N GLN A 88 -2.72 -12.06 -18.18
CA GLN A 88 -3.57 -13.21 -17.84
C GLN A 88 -5.06 -12.87 -17.99
N GLN A 89 -5.46 -11.65 -17.62
CA GLN A 89 -6.82 -11.15 -17.83
C GLN A 89 -7.19 -11.09 -19.31
N GLU A 90 -6.28 -10.67 -20.19
CA GLU A 90 -6.50 -10.67 -21.64
C GLU A 90 -6.69 -12.08 -22.20
N LEU A 91 -5.89 -13.06 -21.75
CA LEU A 91 -6.04 -14.47 -22.14
C LEU A 91 -7.41 -15.03 -21.71
N VAL A 92 -7.86 -14.71 -20.50
CA VAL A 92 -9.18 -15.12 -19.99
C VAL A 92 -10.33 -14.43 -20.73
N LEU A 93 -10.15 -13.18 -21.17
CA LEU A 93 -11.14 -12.47 -21.98
C LEU A 93 -11.21 -13.01 -23.41
N GLY A 94 -10.07 -13.39 -23.99
CA GLY A 94 -9.94 -13.93 -25.34
C GLY A 94 -10.41 -15.37 -25.48
N SER A 95 -10.38 -16.16 -24.41
CA SER A 95 -10.95 -17.51 -24.42
C SER A 95 -12.46 -17.50 -24.13
N PRO A 96 -13.30 -18.08 -25.01
CA PRO A 96 -14.75 -18.17 -24.79
C PRO A 96 -15.10 -19.06 -23.58
N LEU A 97 -14.26 -20.05 -23.30
CA LEU A 97 -14.35 -20.94 -22.13
C LEU A 97 -12.94 -21.06 -21.51
N PRO A 98 -12.57 -20.20 -20.55
CA PRO A 98 -11.23 -20.23 -19.97
C PRO A 98 -11.00 -21.55 -19.22
N PRO A 99 -9.93 -22.31 -19.52
CA PRO A 99 -9.60 -23.53 -18.79
C PRO A 99 -9.31 -23.23 -17.31
N PRO A 100 -9.52 -24.22 -16.41
CA PRO A 100 -9.38 -24.03 -14.97
C PRO A 100 -7.96 -23.60 -14.56
N GLU A 101 -6.94 -23.98 -15.34
CA GLU A 101 -5.55 -23.57 -15.13
C GLU A 101 -5.38 -22.05 -15.21
N LEU A 102 -5.95 -21.39 -16.23
CA LEU A 102 -5.88 -19.93 -16.36
C LEU A 102 -6.57 -19.21 -15.20
N GLN A 103 -7.66 -19.77 -14.67
CA GLN A 103 -8.33 -19.21 -13.50
C GLN A 103 -7.50 -19.37 -12.22
N ARG A 104 -6.85 -20.53 -12.05
CA ARG A 104 -5.94 -20.76 -10.92
C ARG A 104 -4.75 -19.82 -10.97
N ASP A 105 -4.13 -19.67 -12.12
CA ASP A 105 -2.96 -18.80 -12.30
C ASP A 105 -3.34 -17.32 -12.10
N LEU A 106 -4.53 -16.92 -12.56
CA LEU A 106 -5.10 -15.60 -12.25
C LEU A 106 -5.29 -15.41 -10.74
N GLN A 107 -5.77 -16.43 -10.02
CA GLN A 107 -5.93 -16.35 -8.57
C GLN A 107 -4.58 -16.27 -7.85
N GLN A 108 -3.60 -17.07 -8.26
CA GLN A 108 -2.24 -17.02 -7.71
C GLN A 108 -1.62 -15.62 -7.85
N LEU A 109 -1.71 -15.02 -9.04
CA LEU A 109 -1.22 -13.65 -9.26
C LEU A 109 -1.87 -12.63 -8.32
N ARG A 110 -3.15 -12.81 -8.00
CA ARG A 110 -3.87 -11.92 -7.08
C ARG A 110 -3.36 -12.09 -5.65
N ASP A 111 -3.13 -13.33 -5.22
CA ASP A 111 -2.62 -13.62 -3.88
C ASP A 111 -1.20 -13.08 -3.69
N GLU A 112 -0.34 -13.23 -4.70
CA GLU A 112 1.01 -12.65 -4.71
C GLU A 112 0.99 -11.11 -4.69
N ILE A 113 0.09 -10.49 -5.45
CA ILE A 113 -0.13 -9.03 -5.41
C ILE A 113 -0.55 -8.60 -4.00
N GLN A 114 -1.43 -9.35 -3.34
CA GLN A 114 -1.86 -9.04 -1.97
C GLN A 114 -0.69 -9.13 -1.00
N GLU A 115 0.13 -10.17 -1.11
CA GLU A 115 1.26 -10.35 -0.19
C GLU A 115 2.31 -9.26 -0.36
N LEU A 116 2.71 -8.96 -1.60
CA LEU A 116 3.60 -7.83 -1.89
C LEU A 116 3.04 -6.50 -1.37
N THR A 117 1.73 -6.30 -1.49
CA THR A 117 1.05 -5.10 -0.95
C THR A 117 1.18 -5.03 0.58
N ARG A 118 1.05 -6.15 1.29
CA ARG A 118 1.22 -6.21 2.75
C ARG A 118 2.67 -5.95 3.15
N GLU A 119 3.63 -6.59 2.48
CA GLU A 119 5.06 -6.39 2.72
C GLU A 119 5.47 -4.93 2.52
N ILE A 120 5.05 -4.31 1.41
CA ILE A 120 5.33 -2.90 1.13
C ILE A 120 4.73 -1.99 2.21
N ARG A 121 3.49 -2.25 2.66
CA ARG A 121 2.87 -1.48 3.74
C ARG A 121 3.62 -1.63 5.06
N GLY A 122 4.07 -2.83 5.40
CA GLY A 122 4.90 -3.09 6.58
C GLY A 122 6.24 -2.36 6.51
N GLY A 123 6.90 -2.40 5.34
CA GLY A 123 8.14 -1.67 5.09
C GLY A 123 7.97 -0.15 5.13
N LEU A 124 6.87 0.38 4.60
CA LEU A 124 6.54 1.80 4.69
C LEU A 124 6.29 2.24 6.15
N ARG A 125 5.60 1.43 6.96
CA ARG A 125 5.40 1.72 8.39
C ARG A 125 6.70 1.85 9.17
N GLY A 126 7.70 1.01 8.91
CA GLY A 126 8.99 1.16 9.60
C GLY A 126 9.82 2.37 9.12
N LEU A 127 9.46 2.95 7.97
CA LEU A 127 10.03 4.22 7.49
C LEU A 127 9.24 5.45 7.95
N GLU A 128 8.10 5.26 8.62
CA GLU A 128 7.30 6.35 9.16
C GLU A 128 8.13 7.12 10.20
N PRO A 129 8.20 8.47 10.13
CA PRO A 129 8.94 9.25 11.10
C PRO A 129 8.41 8.96 12.52
N ALA A 130 9.28 8.50 13.41
CA ALA A 130 8.90 8.12 14.76
C ALA A 130 8.56 9.38 15.59
N LYS A 131 7.81 9.23 16.69
CA LYS A 131 7.52 10.35 17.60
C LYS A 131 8.80 10.98 18.18
N GLU A 132 9.86 10.20 18.35
CA GLU A 132 11.19 10.66 18.76
C GLU A 132 11.84 11.59 17.71
N ASP A 133 11.52 11.41 16.42
CA ASP A 133 11.95 12.33 15.35
C ASP A 133 11.21 13.67 15.40
N GLU A 134 10.09 13.78 16.13
CA GLU A 134 9.37 15.04 16.35
C GLU A 134 10.06 15.92 17.40
N GLU A 135 10.87 15.34 18.29
CA GLU A 135 11.68 16.09 19.27
C GLU A 135 12.86 16.81 18.60
N ASN A 136 13.41 16.25 17.51
CA ASN A 136 14.42 16.90 16.68
C ASN A 136 14.13 16.72 15.17
N PRO A 137 13.15 17.47 14.63
CA PRO A 137 12.67 17.28 13.25
C PRO A 137 13.68 17.71 12.19
N ASN A 138 14.72 18.46 12.60
CA ASN A 138 15.77 18.95 11.71
C ASN A 138 16.98 18.01 11.65
N SER A 139 16.99 16.92 12.42
CA SER A 139 18.05 15.92 12.34
C SER A 139 18.11 15.29 10.95
N ILE A 140 19.32 14.90 10.52
CA ILE A 140 19.55 14.29 9.20
C ILE A 140 18.74 12.99 9.07
N GLY A 141 18.69 12.18 10.13
CA GLY A 141 17.91 10.93 10.17
C GLY A 141 16.40 11.16 10.01
N ALA A 142 15.82 12.11 10.75
CA ALA A 142 14.40 12.46 10.64
C ALA A 142 14.03 12.97 9.24
N ARG A 143 14.88 13.80 8.64
CA ARG A 143 14.70 14.29 7.25
C ARG A 143 14.80 13.14 6.24
N LEU A 144 15.78 12.27 6.40
CA LEU A 144 15.96 11.11 5.52
C LEU A 144 14.75 10.17 5.57
N ARG A 145 14.26 9.82 6.76
CA ARG A 145 13.04 9.00 6.94
C ARG A 145 11.83 9.63 6.25
N ARG A 146 11.54 10.91 6.56
CA ARG A 146 10.40 11.64 5.97
C ARG A 146 10.47 11.68 4.43
N THR A 147 11.64 11.98 3.87
CA THR A 147 11.81 12.02 2.41
C THR A 147 11.67 10.64 1.77
N GLN A 148 12.29 9.60 2.32
CA GLN A 148 12.17 8.23 1.78
C GLN A 148 10.71 7.74 1.86
N HIS A 149 10.08 7.87 3.02
CA HIS A 149 8.69 7.48 3.22
C HIS A 149 7.76 8.19 2.24
N GLY A 150 7.89 9.51 2.10
CA GLY A 150 7.05 10.31 1.20
C GLY A 150 7.15 9.84 -0.26
N VAL A 151 8.37 9.66 -0.77
CA VAL A 151 8.58 9.22 -2.17
C VAL A 151 8.04 7.80 -2.39
N LEU A 152 8.33 6.87 -1.47
CA LEU A 152 7.94 5.47 -1.62
C LEU A 152 6.44 5.27 -1.45
N ALA A 153 5.80 6.00 -0.53
CA ALA A 153 4.36 5.97 -0.36
C ALA A 153 3.64 6.48 -1.62
N GLN A 154 4.10 7.58 -2.22
CA GLN A 154 3.53 8.09 -3.47
C GLN A 154 3.64 7.06 -4.61
N GLN A 155 4.79 6.41 -4.76
CA GLN A 155 4.97 5.35 -5.75
C GLN A 155 4.03 4.16 -5.50
N PHE A 156 3.94 3.71 -4.25
CA PHE A 156 3.05 2.61 -3.85
C PHE A 156 1.59 2.87 -4.21
N TRP A 157 1.08 4.06 -3.89
CA TRP A 157 -0.29 4.42 -4.23
C TRP A 157 -0.49 4.57 -5.74
N GLY A 158 0.52 5.03 -6.47
CA GLY A 158 0.50 5.06 -7.94
C GLY A 158 0.33 3.67 -8.57
N VAL A 159 1.13 2.68 -8.14
CA VAL A 159 1.02 1.28 -8.61
C VAL A 159 -0.33 0.68 -8.21
N THR A 160 -0.75 0.93 -6.97
CA THR A 160 -2.04 0.48 -6.44
C THR A 160 -3.22 1.04 -7.24
N GLY A 161 -3.17 2.31 -7.61
CA GLY A 161 -4.21 2.94 -8.43
C GLY A 161 -4.31 2.29 -9.82
N ARG A 162 -3.17 1.98 -10.44
CA ARG A 162 -3.15 1.24 -11.72
C ARG A 162 -3.72 -0.18 -11.59
N LEU A 163 -3.35 -0.90 -10.53
CA LEU A 163 -3.95 -2.20 -10.19
C LEU A 163 -5.47 -2.14 -10.08
N GLN A 164 -5.99 -1.10 -9.42
CA GLN A 164 -7.43 -0.90 -9.27
C GLN A 164 -8.10 -0.58 -10.60
N ALA A 165 -7.49 0.25 -11.44
CA ALA A 165 -8.00 0.59 -12.76
C ALA A 165 -8.05 -0.63 -13.69
N ALA A 166 -6.97 -1.41 -13.76
CA ALA A 166 -6.88 -2.63 -14.56
C ALA A 166 -7.97 -3.65 -14.17
N GLN A 167 -8.17 -3.86 -12.87
CA GLN A 167 -9.22 -4.72 -12.34
C GLN A 167 -10.64 -4.25 -12.67
N ALA A 168 -10.89 -2.94 -12.56
CA ALA A 168 -12.19 -2.38 -12.93
C ALA A 168 -12.47 -2.57 -14.43
N GLN A 169 -11.47 -2.34 -15.28
CA GLN A 169 -11.58 -2.57 -16.73
C GLN A 169 -11.85 -4.04 -17.06
N TYR A 170 -11.16 -4.97 -16.39
CA TYR A 170 -11.40 -6.40 -16.57
C TYR A 170 -12.84 -6.81 -16.22
N ARG A 171 -13.39 -6.32 -15.11
CA ARG A 171 -14.79 -6.59 -14.73
C ARG A 171 -15.77 -6.01 -15.73
N GLN A 172 -15.53 -4.78 -16.18
CA GLN A 172 -16.38 -4.14 -17.18
C GLN A 172 -16.41 -4.94 -18.48
N ARG A 173 -15.25 -5.33 -19.01
CA ARG A 173 -15.14 -6.16 -20.22
C ARG A 173 -15.79 -7.53 -20.06
N SER A 174 -15.66 -8.14 -18.90
CA SER A 174 -16.31 -9.42 -18.58
C SER A 174 -17.84 -9.30 -18.61
N LEU A 175 -18.39 -8.23 -18.03
CA LEU A 175 -19.82 -7.94 -18.06
C LEU A 175 -20.34 -7.68 -19.48
N ASP A 176 -19.60 -6.89 -20.27
CA ASP A 176 -19.98 -6.60 -21.66
C ASP A 176 -20.00 -7.88 -22.51
N ARG A 177 -19.10 -8.84 -22.25
CA ARG A 177 -19.10 -10.15 -22.91
C ARG A 177 -20.35 -10.95 -22.58
N ILE A 178 -20.70 -11.05 -21.30
CA ILE A 178 -21.92 -11.75 -20.84
C ILE A 178 -23.16 -11.10 -21.44
N ARG A 179 -23.25 -9.76 -21.43
CA ARG A 179 -24.35 -9.04 -22.05
C ARG A 179 -24.48 -9.40 -23.52
N ARG A 180 -23.39 -9.38 -24.30
CA ARG A 180 -23.46 -9.76 -25.73
C ARG A 180 -23.92 -11.20 -25.94
N GLN A 181 -23.56 -12.13 -25.07
CA GLN A 181 -24.01 -13.52 -25.14
C GLN A 181 -25.50 -13.71 -24.80
N LEU A 182 -26.07 -12.82 -23.97
CA LEU A 182 -27.48 -12.87 -23.56
C LEU A 182 -28.43 -12.12 -24.51
N HIS A 183 -27.93 -11.24 -25.37
CA HIS A 183 -28.73 -10.53 -26.39
C HIS A 183 -28.75 -11.27 -27.75
N ILE A 184 -28.45 -12.57 -27.74
CA ILE A 184 -28.58 -13.50 -28.87
C ILE A 184 -29.72 -14.44 -28.52
#